data_AF-A0A671UT21-F1
#
_entry.id   AF-A0A671UT21-F1
#
_cell.length_a   1.000
_cell.length_b   1.000
_cell.length_c   1.000
_cell.angle_alpha   90.00
_cell.angle_beta   90.00
_cell.angle_gamma   90.00
#
_symmetry.space_group_name_H-M   'P 1'
#
loop_
_entity.id
_entity.type
_entity.pdbx_description
1 polymer ?
#
loop_
_entity_poly.entity_id
_entity_poly.type
_entity_poly.pdbx_seq_one_letter_code
_entity_poly.pdbx_strand_id
1 'polypeptide(L)'
;MPWPLLEPSPFSTSHWGTLFFFVDAVAGPEGEHSWAKHYPYCGGAFQSPINIKPELLRFDPTLRPVEVQNYNLSLHVNSEESVLAGEPNFSQLHFHWGSSGRPAGSEHMVNGRQYAAEMHVVHYNSDKYPNMSTAVDKSDGLAVLGVLIEVGEFNPAFEQFLKFINGIKYRGEVQVPGFNIRALLPARLDEYYRYDGSLTTPPCYPSVLWTVFRNHVTISGKQVLCQQLLNQISRHFLYGVPLSFNLNCVEKARLYVTGFCFLVSS
;
A
#
# COMPACT_ATOMS: atom_id res chain seq x y z
N MET A 1 4.93 38.76 24.89
CA MET A 1 3.63 38.09 25.02
C MET A 1 3.76 36.74 24.33
N PRO A 2 3.76 35.62 25.07
CA PRO A 2 3.85 34.29 24.47
C PRO A 2 2.47 33.85 23.94
N TRP A 3 2.48 33.24 22.77
CA TRP A 3 1.31 32.68 22.08
C TRP A 3 0.68 31.54 22.90
N PRO A 4 -0.65 31.36 22.88
CA PRO A 4 -1.29 30.27 23.59
C PRO A 4 -0.92 28.93 22.93
N LEU A 5 -0.52 27.97 23.78
CA LEU A 5 -0.36 26.57 23.42
C LEU A 5 -1.73 26.05 22.97
N LEU A 6 -1.87 25.72 21.69
CA LEU A 6 -3.01 24.97 21.20
C LEU A 6 -2.90 23.55 21.78
N GLU A 7 -3.88 23.15 22.58
CA GLU A 7 -4.00 21.78 23.03
C GLU A 7 -4.18 20.84 21.82
N PRO A 8 -3.56 19.66 21.82
CA PRO A 8 -3.73 18.69 20.75
C PRO A 8 -5.19 18.19 20.74
N SER A 9 -5.81 18.23 19.56
CA SER A 9 -7.12 17.61 19.31
C SER A 9 -7.13 16.13 19.70
N PRO A 10 -8.24 15.56 20.18
CA PRO A 10 -8.32 14.21 20.71
C PRO A 10 -8.42 13.13 19.62
N PHE A 11 -7.57 13.23 18.59
CA PHE A 11 -7.24 12.09 17.74
C PHE A 11 -5.83 11.64 18.13
N SER A 12 -5.83 10.70 19.07
CA SER A 12 -4.68 10.03 19.66
C SER A 12 -3.63 9.67 18.61
N THR A 13 -2.45 10.24 18.76
CA THR A 13 -1.19 9.92 18.08
C THR A 13 -0.61 8.57 18.52
N SER A 14 -1.45 7.54 18.68
CA SER A 14 -1.05 6.19 19.05
C SER A 14 -1.83 5.19 18.19
N HIS A 15 -1.19 4.06 17.85
CA HIS A 15 -1.65 2.95 17.00
C HIS A 15 -1.08 2.86 15.57
N TRP A 16 0.23 3.09 15.41
CA TRP A 16 0.96 2.48 14.27
C TRP A 16 1.43 1.07 14.66
N GLY A 17 0.46 0.18 14.84
CA GLY A 17 0.65 -1.24 15.11
C GLY A 17 -0.39 -2.07 14.36
N THR A 18 -0.75 -1.66 13.14
CA THR A 18 -1.74 -2.36 12.33
C THR A 18 -1.22 -2.49 10.91
N LEU A 19 -1.11 -3.73 10.49
CA LEU A 19 -0.75 -4.19 9.15
C LEU A 19 -1.84 -3.70 8.17
N PHE A 20 -1.78 -2.44 7.75
CA PHE A 20 -2.65 -1.90 6.72
C PHE A 20 -2.11 -2.36 5.37
N PHE A 21 -2.60 -3.50 4.88
CA PHE A 21 -2.33 -3.92 3.51
C PHE A 21 -2.94 -2.99 2.46
N PHE A 22 -3.77 -2.04 2.88
CA PHE A 22 -4.81 -1.45 2.07
C PHE A 22 -5.03 0.01 2.42
N VAL A 23 -4.76 0.89 1.46
CA VAL A 23 -5.02 2.34 1.56
C VAL A 23 -6.01 2.71 0.47
N ASP A 24 -7.11 3.36 0.87
CA ASP A 24 -8.14 3.83 -0.05
C ASP A 24 -8.09 5.36 -0.15
N ALA A 25 -8.33 5.89 -1.34
CA ALA A 25 -8.61 7.30 -1.53
C ALA A 25 -9.90 7.69 -0.79
N VAL A 26 -9.82 8.58 0.19
CA VAL A 26 -10.98 9.06 0.95
C VAL A 26 -11.79 10.03 0.09
N ALA A 27 -12.95 9.59 -0.38
CA ALA A 27 -13.93 10.47 -1.02
C ALA A 27 -14.79 11.17 0.05
N GLY A 28 -14.92 12.50 -0.03
CA GLY A 28 -15.76 13.28 0.89
C GLY A 28 -15.22 14.68 1.19
N PRO A 29 -15.88 15.45 2.08
CA PRO A 29 -15.45 16.80 2.47
C PRO A 29 -14.07 16.85 3.14
N GLU A 30 -13.65 15.74 3.76
CA GLU A 30 -12.31 15.51 4.34
C GLU A 30 -11.37 14.74 3.38
N GLY A 31 -11.73 14.65 2.10
CA GLY A 31 -10.90 14.01 1.09
C GLY A 31 -9.61 14.79 0.79
N GLU A 32 -8.81 14.27 -0.13
CA GLU A 32 -7.46 14.77 -0.46
C GLU A 32 -7.39 16.29 -0.67
N HIS A 33 -8.39 16.88 -1.34
CA HIS A 33 -8.48 18.33 -1.57
C HIS A 33 -8.57 19.19 -0.29
N SER A 34 -8.94 18.59 0.84
CA SER A 34 -9.00 19.25 2.15
C SER A 34 -7.79 18.94 3.03
N TRP A 35 -6.92 17.99 2.67
CA TRP A 35 -5.81 17.57 3.54
C TRP A 35 -4.89 18.73 3.92
N ALA A 36 -4.59 19.62 2.98
CA ALA A 36 -3.74 20.80 3.22
C ALA A 36 -4.26 21.74 4.33
N LYS A 37 -5.56 21.66 4.69
CA LYS A 37 -6.14 22.44 5.80
C LYS A 37 -5.65 21.96 7.17
N HIS A 38 -5.39 20.66 7.31
CA HIS A 38 -5.02 20.02 8.57
C HIS A 38 -3.58 19.52 8.57
N TYR A 39 -3.03 19.25 7.39
CA TYR A 39 -1.69 18.71 7.17
C TYR A 39 -0.96 19.61 6.17
N PRO A 40 -0.24 20.65 6.65
CA PRO A 40 0.34 21.67 5.78
C PRO A 40 1.26 21.13 4.68
N TYR A 41 1.98 20.03 4.95
CA TYR A 41 2.86 19.41 3.95
C TYR A 41 2.08 18.86 2.74
N CYS A 42 0.81 18.47 2.90
CA CYS A 42 -0.03 17.99 1.79
C CYS A 42 -0.33 19.08 0.74
N GLY A 43 -0.15 20.36 1.09
CA GLY A 43 -0.21 21.49 0.15
C GLY A 43 1.16 22.01 -0.28
N GLY A 44 2.24 21.31 0.10
CA GLY A 44 3.62 21.72 -0.10
C GLY A 44 4.20 21.38 -1.47
N ALA A 45 5.49 21.63 -1.63
CA ALA A 45 6.27 21.13 -2.76
C ALA A 45 6.63 19.65 -2.58
N PHE A 46 7.15 19.01 -3.64
CA PHE A 46 7.62 17.62 -3.65
C PHE A 46 6.54 16.60 -3.24
N GLN A 47 5.29 16.87 -3.59
CA GLN A 47 4.19 15.94 -3.33
C GLN A 47 4.20 14.76 -4.32
N SER A 48 3.84 13.61 -3.79
CA SER A 48 3.59 12.36 -4.52
C SER A 48 2.11 11.98 -4.40
N PRO A 49 1.56 11.20 -5.34
CA PRO A 49 2.22 10.63 -6.52
C PRO A 49 2.41 11.67 -7.66
N ILE A 50 3.14 11.28 -8.71
CA ILE A 50 3.32 12.08 -9.92
C ILE A 50 2.93 11.34 -11.20
N ASN A 51 2.62 12.10 -12.26
CA ASN A 51 2.58 11.59 -13.62
C ASN A 51 3.98 11.64 -14.25
N ILE A 52 4.59 10.47 -14.42
CA ILE A 52 5.91 10.28 -14.99
C ILE A 52 5.84 10.49 -16.51
N LYS A 53 6.33 11.64 -16.95
CA LYS A 53 6.28 12.08 -18.35
C LYS A 53 7.61 11.83 -19.06
N PRO A 54 7.64 11.09 -20.19
CA PRO A 54 8.88 10.78 -20.91
C PRO A 54 9.74 12.01 -21.23
N GLU A 55 9.12 13.14 -21.56
CA GLU A 55 9.79 14.40 -21.89
C GLU A 55 10.51 15.08 -20.72
N LEU A 56 10.19 14.70 -19.48
CA LEU A 56 10.86 15.22 -18.27
C LEU A 56 11.97 14.29 -17.76
N LEU A 57 12.07 13.08 -18.32
CA LEU A 57 13.04 12.08 -17.86
C LEU A 57 14.46 12.47 -18.20
N ARG A 58 15.35 12.24 -17.24
CA ARG A 58 16.81 12.36 -17.42
C ARG A 58 17.43 11.01 -17.11
N PHE A 59 18.15 10.46 -18.09
CA PHE A 59 18.91 9.23 -17.86
C PHE A 59 20.09 9.55 -16.94
N ASP A 60 20.22 8.78 -15.86
CA ASP A 60 21.31 8.86 -14.92
C ASP A 60 22.07 7.53 -14.91
N PRO A 61 23.30 7.48 -15.47
CA PRO A 61 24.09 6.25 -15.52
C PRO A 61 24.64 5.82 -14.15
N THR A 62 24.51 6.63 -13.11
CA THR A 62 24.98 6.31 -11.75
C THR A 62 23.97 5.46 -10.98
N LEU A 63 22.71 5.43 -11.43
CA LEU A 63 21.65 4.60 -10.85
C LEU A 63 21.95 3.12 -11.11
N ARG A 64 22.17 2.38 -10.01
CA ARG A 64 22.43 0.93 -10.02
C ARG A 64 21.11 0.14 -9.99
N PRO A 65 21.10 -1.11 -10.46
CA PRO A 65 19.95 -1.99 -10.25
C PRO A 65 19.52 -2.03 -8.78
N VAL A 66 18.22 -2.07 -8.51
CA VAL A 66 17.71 -2.22 -7.15
C VAL A 66 18.01 -3.64 -6.67
N GLU A 67 18.84 -3.75 -5.65
CA GLU A 67 19.10 -5.01 -4.95
C GLU A 67 18.12 -5.10 -3.78
N VAL A 68 17.47 -6.25 -3.66
CA VAL A 68 16.55 -6.55 -2.55
C VAL A 68 17.06 -7.81 -1.87
N GLN A 69 17.34 -7.74 -0.58
CA GLN A 69 17.90 -8.86 0.19
C GLN A 69 16.89 -9.27 1.26
N ASN A 70 16.83 -10.54 1.65
CA ASN A 70 15.97 -10.97 2.76
C ASN A 70 14.46 -10.67 2.61
N TYR A 71 13.97 -10.51 1.37
CA TYR A 71 12.54 -10.34 1.05
C TYR A 71 11.70 -11.62 1.29
N ASN A 72 12.31 -12.68 1.82
CA ASN A 72 11.61 -13.87 2.29
C ASN A 72 11.14 -13.63 3.73
N LEU A 73 10.00 -12.97 3.89
CA LEU A 73 9.50 -12.56 5.20
C LEU A 73 8.76 -13.71 5.87
N SER A 74 9.21 -14.12 7.04
CA SER A 74 8.37 -14.84 8.01
C SER A 74 7.70 -13.82 8.93
N LEU A 75 6.36 -13.77 8.96
CA LEU A 75 5.66 -12.98 9.98
C LEU A 75 5.61 -13.74 11.30
N HIS A 76 6.09 -13.10 12.36
CA HIS A 76 5.64 -13.38 13.72
C HIS A 76 4.75 -12.21 14.16
N VAL A 77 3.43 -12.39 14.09
CA VAL A 77 2.48 -11.41 14.63
C VAL A 77 2.40 -11.64 16.15
N ASN A 78 3.13 -10.87 16.94
CA ASN A 78 2.96 -10.85 18.40
C ASN A 78 1.99 -9.72 18.78
N SER A 79 1.24 -9.89 19.87
CA SER A 79 0.11 -9.04 20.28
C SER A 79 0.42 -7.56 20.51
N GLU A 80 1.69 -7.16 20.51
CA GLU A 80 2.13 -5.79 20.79
C GLU A 80 2.85 -5.13 19.60
N GLU A 81 3.33 -5.91 18.62
CA GLU A 81 4.02 -5.37 17.44
C GLU A 81 4.01 -6.39 16.29
N SER A 82 3.53 -5.99 15.10
CA SER A 82 3.63 -6.82 13.89
C SER A 82 5.03 -6.67 13.30
N VAL A 83 6.01 -7.39 13.84
CA VAL A 83 7.39 -7.35 13.31
C VAL A 83 7.48 -8.29 12.11
N LEU A 84 7.59 -7.69 10.93
CA LEU A 84 7.96 -8.38 9.71
C LEU A 84 9.46 -8.70 9.83
N ALA A 85 9.83 -9.95 10.13
CA ALA A 85 11.22 -10.34 10.22
C ALA A 85 11.81 -10.55 8.82
N GLY A 86 12.47 -9.51 8.31
CA GLY A 86 13.34 -9.53 7.14
C GLY A 86 13.71 -8.11 6.73
N GLU A 87 15.00 -7.92 6.46
CA GLU A 87 15.73 -6.66 6.23
C GLU A 87 15.53 -5.55 7.29
N PRO A 88 16.60 -5.06 7.96
CA PRO A 88 16.46 -4.12 9.09
C PRO A 88 15.78 -2.80 8.73
N ASN A 89 15.72 -2.46 7.43
CA ASN A 89 15.11 -1.25 6.90
C ASN A 89 13.68 -1.46 6.38
N PHE A 90 13.17 -2.69 6.21
CA PHE A 90 11.79 -2.92 5.76
C PHE A 90 10.80 -2.58 6.88
N SER A 91 9.72 -1.86 6.54
CA SER A 91 8.70 -1.47 7.51
C SER A 91 7.36 -2.13 7.25
N GLN A 92 6.83 -1.96 6.05
CA GLN A 92 5.49 -2.43 5.69
C GLN A 92 5.31 -2.43 4.17
N LEU A 93 4.28 -3.15 3.71
CA LEU A 93 3.81 -3.07 2.34
C LEU A 93 2.30 -2.88 2.32
N HIS A 94 1.83 -2.13 1.32
CA HIS A 94 0.41 -1.87 1.12
C HIS A 94 0.10 -1.68 -0.36
N PHE A 95 -1.20 -1.71 -0.67
CA PHE A 95 -1.73 -1.54 -2.01
C PHE A 95 -2.64 -0.33 -2.07
N HIS A 96 -2.70 0.27 -3.26
CA HIS A 96 -3.68 1.24 -3.73
C HIS A 96 -4.35 0.69 -4.97
N TRP A 97 -5.66 0.92 -5.13
CA TRP A 97 -6.38 0.41 -6.28
C TRP A 97 -7.69 1.15 -6.51
N GLY A 98 -8.29 0.85 -7.65
CA GLY A 98 -9.55 1.45 -8.09
C GLY A 98 -10.81 0.81 -7.49
N SER A 99 -11.94 1.48 -7.61
CA SER A 99 -13.24 0.89 -7.26
C SER A 99 -13.89 0.17 -8.44
N SER A 100 -15.00 -0.53 -8.22
CA SER A 100 -15.77 -1.15 -9.32
C SER A 100 -16.22 -0.14 -10.39
N GLY A 101 -16.47 1.12 -10.00
CA GLY A 101 -16.82 2.21 -10.92
C GLY A 101 -15.63 2.97 -11.50
N ARG A 102 -14.42 2.77 -10.96
CA ARG A 102 -13.16 3.38 -11.42
C ARG A 102 -12.05 2.34 -11.27
N PRO A 103 -11.91 1.39 -12.20
CA PRO A 103 -11.04 0.23 -12.03
C PRO A 103 -9.54 0.56 -12.12
N ALA A 104 -9.18 1.72 -12.67
CA ALA A 104 -7.82 2.26 -12.54
C ALA A 104 -7.65 2.90 -11.16
N GLY A 105 -6.54 2.61 -10.49
CA GLY A 105 -6.25 3.17 -9.18
C GLY A 105 -4.83 2.96 -8.69
N SER A 106 -3.86 2.86 -9.60
CA SER A 106 -2.48 3.21 -9.23
C SER A 106 -2.41 4.69 -8.85
N GLU A 107 -1.52 5.04 -7.93
CA GLU A 107 -1.30 6.42 -7.54
C GLU A 107 -0.45 7.12 -8.60
N HIS A 108 0.68 6.51 -8.97
CA HIS A 108 1.52 6.97 -10.07
C HIS A 108 0.87 6.72 -11.43
N MET A 109 1.19 7.61 -12.36
CA MET A 109 0.84 7.47 -13.77
C MET A 109 2.11 7.47 -14.62
N VAL A 110 2.07 6.81 -15.77
CA VAL A 110 3.14 6.86 -16.78
C VAL A 110 2.56 7.41 -18.07
N ASN A 111 3.01 8.58 -18.49
CA ASN A 111 2.50 9.29 -19.67
C ASN A 111 0.96 9.44 -19.65
N GLY A 112 0.40 9.79 -18.50
CA GLY A 112 -1.05 9.94 -18.29
C GLY A 112 -1.83 8.64 -18.17
N ARG A 113 -1.17 7.47 -18.30
CA ARG A 113 -1.79 6.16 -18.09
C ARG A 113 -1.74 5.79 -16.60
N GLN A 114 -2.92 5.55 -16.04
CA GLN A 114 -3.10 4.93 -14.73
C GLN A 114 -3.24 3.41 -14.88
N TYR A 115 -2.75 2.65 -13.90
CA TYR A 115 -2.78 1.19 -13.84
C TYR A 115 -3.90 0.71 -12.89
N ALA A 116 -4.17 -0.59 -12.87
CA ALA A 116 -5.30 -1.16 -12.11
C ALA A 116 -5.10 -1.00 -10.59
N ALA A 117 -3.87 -1.18 -10.14
CA ALA A 117 -3.45 -1.01 -8.76
C ALA A 117 -1.97 -0.62 -8.69
N GLU A 118 -1.51 -0.29 -7.50
CA GLU A 118 -0.11 -0.05 -7.19
C GLU A 118 0.25 -0.62 -5.83
N MET A 119 1.39 -1.30 -5.75
CA MET A 119 1.96 -1.77 -4.48
C MET A 119 3.08 -0.84 -4.05
N HIS A 120 3.08 -0.49 -2.77
CA HIS A 120 4.17 0.22 -2.12
C HIS A 120 4.89 -0.72 -1.15
N VAL A 121 6.21 -0.83 -1.29
CA VAL A 121 7.10 -1.49 -0.32
C VAL A 121 7.90 -0.40 0.39
N VAL A 122 7.60 -0.18 1.66
CA VAL A 122 8.10 0.96 2.43
C VAL A 122 9.30 0.53 3.28
N HIS A 123 10.38 1.28 3.13
CA HIS A 123 11.60 1.14 3.92
C HIS A 123 11.92 2.45 4.64
N TYR A 124 12.69 2.37 5.71
CA TYR A 124 13.24 3.51 6.41
C TYR A 124 14.77 3.42 6.48
N ASN A 125 15.45 4.55 6.61
CA ASN A 125 16.90 4.61 6.69
C ASN A 125 17.39 4.13 8.07
N SER A 126 17.59 2.82 8.19
CA SER A 126 18.03 2.15 9.43
C SER A 126 19.46 2.50 9.83
N ASP A 127 20.27 3.04 8.92
CA ASP A 127 21.64 3.49 9.23
C ASP A 127 21.63 4.77 10.08
N LYS A 128 20.55 5.55 10.01
CA LYS A 128 20.42 6.85 10.70
C LYS A 128 19.33 6.87 11.76
N TYR A 129 18.29 6.06 11.60
CA TYR A 129 17.10 6.10 12.46
C TYR A 129 16.84 4.72 13.06
N PRO A 130 16.44 4.65 14.34
CA PRO A 130 16.18 3.36 15.01
C PRO A 130 14.90 2.67 14.53
N ASN A 131 13.97 3.39 13.91
CA ASN A 131 12.70 2.85 13.42
C ASN A 131 12.02 3.83 12.43
N MET A 132 10.99 3.36 11.74
CA MET A 132 10.22 4.17 10.78
C MET A 132 9.62 5.44 11.42
N SER A 133 9.13 5.37 12.67
CA SER A 133 8.44 6.51 13.30
C SER A 133 9.37 7.70 13.57
N THR A 134 10.66 7.46 13.75
CA THR A 134 11.68 8.51 13.91
C THR A 134 12.27 8.98 12.58
N ALA A 135 12.09 8.21 11.51
CA ALA A 135 12.55 8.54 10.16
C ALA A 135 11.50 9.29 9.33
N VAL A 136 10.20 9.06 9.60
CA VAL A 136 9.08 9.42 8.71
C VAL A 136 9.01 10.88 8.26
N ASP A 137 9.55 11.82 9.03
CA ASP A 137 9.53 13.26 8.78
C ASP A 137 10.92 13.81 8.36
N LYS A 138 11.90 12.94 8.12
CA LYS A 138 13.27 13.31 7.77
C LYS A 138 13.49 13.21 6.26
N SER A 139 14.23 14.15 5.68
CA SER A 139 14.42 14.28 4.22
C SER A 139 15.00 13.02 3.55
N ASP A 140 15.78 12.23 4.27
CA ASP A 140 16.38 10.96 3.85
C ASP A 140 15.86 9.78 4.69
N GLY A 141 14.65 9.95 5.23
CA GLY A 141 14.04 9.06 6.18
C GLY A 141 13.48 7.79 5.56
N LEU A 142 12.84 7.89 4.39
CA LEU A 142 12.11 6.79 3.77
C LEU A 142 12.57 6.53 2.34
N ALA A 143 12.51 5.25 1.96
CA ALA A 143 12.65 4.81 0.57
C ALA A 143 11.48 3.89 0.23
N VAL A 144 10.73 4.22 -0.83
CA VAL A 144 9.54 3.45 -1.23
C VAL A 144 9.73 2.89 -2.63
N LEU A 145 9.48 1.59 -2.77
CA LEU A 145 9.37 0.93 -4.06
C LEU A 145 7.91 0.96 -4.52
N GLY A 146 7.64 1.62 -5.63
CA GLY A 146 6.34 1.62 -6.32
C GLY A 146 6.31 0.57 -7.43
N VAL A 147 5.35 -0.36 -7.35
CA VAL A 147 5.13 -1.41 -8.34
C VAL A 147 3.75 -1.23 -8.96
N LEU A 148 3.71 -0.85 -10.23
CA LEU A 148 2.47 -0.72 -11.00
C LEU A 148 1.91 -2.11 -11.33
N ILE A 149 0.59 -2.27 -11.20
CA ILE A 149 -0.11 -3.54 -11.38
C ILE A 149 -1.14 -3.41 -12.50
N GLU A 150 -1.05 -4.27 -13.50
CA GLU A 150 -1.97 -4.34 -14.62
C GLU A 150 -2.85 -5.60 -14.55
N VAL A 151 -4.07 -5.52 -15.09
CA VAL A 151 -4.90 -6.72 -15.27
C VAL A 151 -4.37 -7.50 -16.46
N GLY A 152 -3.99 -8.76 -16.23
CA GLY A 152 -3.43 -9.63 -17.24
C GLY A 152 -3.40 -11.09 -16.79
N GLU A 153 -2.25 -11.73 -16.94
CA GLU A 153 -2.06 -13.13 -16.57
C GLU A 153 -2.16 -13.35 -15.05
N PHE A 154 -2.59 -14.56 -14.67
CA PHE A 154 -2.64 -14.98 -13.28
C PHE A 154 -1.26 -14.96 -12.63
N ASN A 155 -1.18 -14.43 -11.41
CA ASN A 155 0.08 -14.30 -10.69
C ASN A 155 0.11 -15.23 -9.46
N PRO A 156 0.88 -16.32 -9.49
CA PRO A 156 0.95 -17.26 -8.37
C PRO A 156 1.45 -16.63 -7.06
N ALA A 157 2.36 -15.66 -7.13
CA ALA A 157 2.89 -14.98 -5.95
C ALA A 157 1.81 -14.09 -5.32
N PHE A 158 1.05 -13.37 -6.14
CA PHE A 158 -0.08 -12.56 -5.67
C PHE A 158 -1.19 -13.43 -5.07
N GLU A 159 -1.42 -14.63 -5.61
CA GLU A 159 -2.37 -15.58 -5.01
C GLU A 159 -1.92 -16.05 -3.62
N GLN A 160 -0.63 -16.29 -3.41
CA GLN A 160 -0.10 -16.61 -2.08
C GLN A 160 -0.33 -15.46 -1.10
N PHE A 161 -0.11 -14.22 -1.56
CA PHE A 161 -0.41 -13.01 -0.79
C PHE A 161 -1.90 -12.89 -0.43
N LEU A 162 -2.81 -13.10 -1.39
CA LEU A 162 -4.26 -13.08 -1.12
C LEU A 162 -4.69 -14.16 -0.13
N LYS A 163 -4.11 -15.36 -0.22
CA LYS A 163 -4.33 -16.45 0.75
C LYS A 163 -3.79 -16.09 2.13
N PHE A 164 -2.62 -15.48 2.19
CA PHE A 164 -1.99 -14.98 3.40
C PHE A 164 -2.93 -14.01 4.12
N ILE A 165 -3.44 -12.98 3.44
CA ILE A 165 -4.34 -11.98 4.02
C ILE A 165 -5.67 -12.61 4.44
N ASN A 166 -6.27 -13.46 3.61
CA ASN A 166 -7.53 -14.15 3.96
C ASN A 166 -7.37 -15.08 5.18
N GLY A 167 -6.15 -15.50 5.52
CA GLY A 167 -5.84 -16.27 6.72
C GLY A 167 -5.84 -15.43 8.01
N ILE A 168 -5.71 -14.11 7.91
CA ILE A 168 -5.76 -13.19 9.05
C ILE A 168 -7.22 -12.96 9.44
N LYS A 169 -7.70 -13.76 10.40
CA LYS A 169 -9.12 -13.78 10.81
C LYS A 169 -9.47 -12.79 11.94
N TYR A 170 -8.51 -12.42 12.78
CA TYR A 170 -8.69 -11.51 13.93
C TYR A 170 -7.39 -10.75 14.23
N ARG A 171 -7.47 -9.63 14.98
CA ARG A 171 -6.30 -9.09 15.69
C ARG A 171 -5.86 -10.15 16.71
N GLY A 172 -4.68 -10.74 16.53
CA GLY A 172 -4.14 -11.79 17.40
C GLY A 172 -3.05 -12.60 16.70
N GLU A 173 -2.38 -13.47 17.46
CA GLU A 173 -1.29 -14.32 16.95
C GLU A 173 -1.79 -15.26 15.85
N VAL A 174 -1.37 -15.00 14.62
CA VAL A 174 -1.50 -15.95 13.50
C VAL A 174 -0.10 -16.19 12.97
N GLN A 175 0.39 -17.43 13.11
CA GLN A 175 1.57 -17.90 12.39
C GLN A 175 1.14 -18.20 10.95
N VAL A 176 1.38 -17.27 10.05
CA VAL A 176 1.15 -17.47 8.63
C VAL A 176 2.48 -17.85 7.97
N PRO A 177 2.52 -18.86 7.07
CA PRO A 177 3.73 -19.17 6.32
C PRO A 177 4.30 -17.90 5.70
N GLY A 178 5.61 -17.73 5.83
CA GLY A 178 6.29 -16.58 5.25
C GLY A 178 6.03 -16.46 3.75
N PHE A 179 5.93 -15.23 3.26
CA PHE A 179 5.75 -14.95 1.84
C PHE A 179 6.95 -14.17 1.30
N ASN A 180 7.30 -14.45 0.05
CA ASN A 180 8.45 -13.81 -0.57
C ASN A 180 8.00 -12.52 -1.30
N ILE A 181 8.27 -11.35 -0.74
CA ILE A 181 7.98 -10.06 -1.39
C ILE A 181 8.66 -9.97 -2.75
N ARG A 182 9.86 -10.57 -2.94
CA ARG A 182 10.57 -10.51 -4.22
C ARG A 182 9.72 -11.06 -5.37
N ALA A 183 8.86 -12.02 -5.08
CA ALA A 183 7.96 -12.63 -6.06
C ALA A 183 6.78 -11.72 -6.45
N LEU A 184 6.51 -10.66 -5.69
CA LEU A 184 5.56 -9.59 -6.01
C LEU A 184 6.20 -8.42 -6.75
N LEU A 185 7.53 -8.39 -6.86
CA LEU A 185 8.24 -7.38 -7.64
C LEU A 185 8.35 -7.78 -9.13
N PRO A 186 8.54 -6.82 -10.04
CA PRO A 186 8.80 -7.12 -11.45
C PRO A 186 10.02 -8.01 -11.66
N ALA A 187 10.08 -8.68 -12.81
CA ALA A 187 11.23 -9.51 -13.17
C ALA A 187 12.52 -8.67 -13.28
N ARG A 188 12.40 -7.47 -13.88
CA ARG A 188 13.48 -6.51 -14.12
C ARG A 188 13.42 -5.35 -13.12
N LEU A 189 14.41 -5.30 -12.24
CA LEU A 189 14.57 -4.27 -11.19
C LEU A 189 15.63 -3.21 -11.57
N ASP A 190 16.20 -3.34 -12.77
CA ASP A 190 17.23 -2.45 -13.35
C ASP A 190 16.63 -1.29 -14.14
N GLU A 191 15.32 -1.31 -14.42
CA GLU A 191 14.60 -0.24 -15.09
C GLU A 191 13.56 0.40 -14.17
N TYR A 192 13.84 1.62 -13.72
CA TYR A 192 12.99 2.35 -12.79
C TYR A 192 13.15 3.87 -12.95
N TYR A 193 12.19 4.60 -12.39
CA TYR A 193 12.21 6.03 -12.21
C TYR A 193 12.57 6.35 -10.76
N ARG A 194 13.38 7.40 -10.55
CA ARG A 194 13.84 7.84 -9.23
C ARG A 194 13.56 9.31 -9.05
N TYR A 195 12.96 9.70 -7.92
CA TYR A 195 12.75 11.12 -7.58
C TYR A 195 12.54 11.32 -6.07
N ASP A 196 12.79 12.54 -5.60
CA ASP A 196 12.46 12.97 -4.23
C ASP A 196 10.99 13.41 -4.17
N GLY A 197 10.23 12.80 -3.26
CA GLY A 197 8.81 13.06 -3.11
C GLY A 197 8.33 12.93 -1.67
N SER A 198 7.02 12.68 -1.52
CA SER A 198 6.36 12.61 -0.21
C SER A 198 5.68 11.28 0.05
N LEU A 199 5.18 11.12 1.28
CA LEU A 199 4.07 10.22 1.54
C LEU A 199 2.85 10.63 0.68
N THR A 200 2.12 9.64 0.18
CA THR A 200 0.86 9.84 -0.59
C THR A 200 -0.38 9.91 0.32
N THR A 201 -0.16 9.87 1.63
CA THR A 201 -1.19 10.02 2.67
C THR A 201 -0.75 11.03 3.72
N PRO A 202 -1.69 11.66 4.45
CA PRO A 202 -1.35 12.53 5.55
C PRO A 202 -0.42 11.85 6.56
N PRO A 203 0.60 12.55 7.09
CA PRO A 203 0.82 14.00 6.97
C PRO A 203 1.51 14.50 5.69
N CYS A 204 1.73 13.67 4.67
CA CYS A 204 2.37 14.02 3.40
C CYS A 204 3.80 14.59 3.51
N TYR A 205 4.58 14.08 4.47
CA TYR A 205 5.97 14.51 4.65
C TYR A 205 6.79 14.32 3.36
N PRO A 206 7.57 15.33 2.92
CA PRO A 206 8.48 15.23 1.79
C PRO A 206 9.78 14.52 2.20
N SER A 207 9.65 13.26 2.58
CA SER A 207 10.68 12.43 3.21
C SER A 207 11.00 11.15 2.43
N VAL A 208 10.44 11.01 1.22
CA VAL A 208 10.43 9.75 0.49
C VAL A 208 11.32 9.82 -0.75
N LEU A 209 12.34 8.97 -0.81
CA LEU A 209 13.03 8.64 -2.04
C LEU A 209 12.24 7.57 -2.80
N TRP A 210 11.56 7.97 -3.87
CA TRP A 210 10.70 7.10 -4.65
C TRP A 210 11.48 6.31 -5.70
N THR A 211 11.20 5.01 -5.80
CA THR A 211 11.64 4.14 -6.90
C THR A 211 10.43 3.48 -7.54
N VAL A 212 9.98 4.00 -8.68
CA VAL A 212 8.83 3.44 -9.41
C VAL A 212 9.36 2.57 -10.55
N PHE A 213 9.12 1.25 -10.50
CA PHE A 213 9.61 0.35 -11.53
C PHE A 213 8.93 0.60 -12.87
N ARG A 214 9.70 0.57 -13.96
CA ARG A 214 9.17 0.73 -15.32
C ARG A 214 8.36 -0.49 -15.75
N ASN A 215 8.81 -1.68 -15.34
CA ASN A 215 8.11 -2.93 -15.60
C ASN A 215 7.00 -3.10 -14.57
N HIS A 216 5.79 -3.38 -15.03
CA HIS A 216 4.64 -3.68 -14.17
C HIS A 216 4.56 -5.17 -13.87
N VAL A 217 3.78 -5.53 -12.86
CA VAL A 217 3.35 -6.92 -12.64
C VAL A 217 1.92 -7.08 -13.13
N THR A 218 1.58 -8.27 -13.60
CA THR A 218 0.20 -8.60 -13.98
C THR A 218 -0.47 -9.40 -12.87
N ILE A 219 -1.78 -9.20 -12.70
CA ILE A 219 -2.66 -10.09 -11.92
C ILE A 219 -3.93 -10.37 -12.71
N SER A 220 -4.55 -11.53 -12.52
CA SER A 220 -5.78 -11.85 -13.24
C SER A 220 -6.97 -11.03 -12.74
N GLY A 221 -7.99 -10.83 -13.59
CA GLY A 221 -9.22 -10.16 -13.18
C GLY A 221 -9.89 -10.79 -11.95
N LYS A 222 -9.78 -12.12 -11.77
CA LYS A 222 -10.26 -12.82 -10.56
C LYS A 222 -9.49 -12.40 -9.31
N GLN A 223 -8.19 -12.17 -9.42
CA GLN A 223 -7.36 -11.71 -8.32
C GLN A 223 -7.67 -10.25 -7.95
N VAL A 224 -7.92 -9.38 -8.93
CA VAL A 224 -8.42 -8.01 -8.69
C VAL A 224 -9.73 -8.03 -7.90
N LEU A 225 -10.70 -8.86 -8.31
CA LEU A 225 -11.98 -8.96 -7.63
C LEU A 225 -11.85 -9.52 -6.20
N CYS A 226 -11.04 -10.56 -6.01
CA CYS A 226 -10.75 -11.08 -4.67
C CYS A 226 -10.11 -10.01 -3.78
N GLN A 227 -9.15 -9.26 -4.31
CA GLN A 227 -8.49 -8.15 -3.61
C GLN A 227 -9.51 -7.08 -3.17
N GLN A 228 -10.35 -6.61 -4.09
CA GLN A 228 -11.40 -5.64 -3.78
C GLN A 228 -12.39 -6.16 -2.73
N LEU A 229 -12.75 -7.45 -2.79
CA LEU A 229 -13.68 -8.08 -1.87
C LEU A 229 -13.09 -8.25 -0.46
N LEU A 230 -11.83 -8.70 -0.35
CA LEU A 230 -11.16 -8.81 0.96
C LEU A 230 -11.15 -7.46 1.67
N ASN A 231 -10.98 -6.36 0.93
CA ASN A 231 -10.98 -5.04 1.54
C ASN A 231 -12.38 -4.58 2.00
N GLN A 232 -13.44 -4.85 1.23
CA GLN A 232 -14.81 -4.58 1.66
C GLN A 232 -15.17 -5.34 2.95
N ILE A 233 -14.67 -6.57 3.05
CA ILE A 233 -14.83 -7.42 4.23
C ILE A 233 -14.04 -6.83 5.42
N SER A 234 -12.78 -6.43 5.22
CA SER A 234 -11.99 -5.75 6.26
C SER A 234 -12.66 -4.47 6.79
N ARG A 235 -13.34 -3.70 5.92
CA ARG A 235 -14.15 -2.55 6.34
C ARG A 235 -15.38 -2.95 7.17
N HIS A 236 -16.03 -4.07 6.85
CA HIS A 236 -17.19 -4.57 7.61
C HIS A 236 -16.82 -5.22 8.95
N PHE A 237 -15.60 -5.74 9.11
CA PHE A 237 -15.11 -6.24 10.39
C PHE A 237 -14.96 -5.13 11.46
N LEU A 238 -14.94 -3.85 11.07
CA LEU A 238 -15.06 -2.71 11.99
C LEU A 238 -16.50 -2.55 12.55
N TYR A 239 -17.50 -3.26 11.99
CA TYR A 239 -18.92 -3.20 12.39
C TYR A 239 -19.52 -4.55 12.83
N GLY A 240 -18.70 -5.58 13.07
CA GLY A 240 -19.08 -6.74 13.87
C GLY A 240 -19.97 -7.81 13.21
N VAL A 241 -20.07 -7.90 11.88
CA VAL A 241 -20.83 -8.99 11.22
C VAL A 241 -19.89 -10.04 10.59
N PRO A 242 -19.96 -11.31 11.02
CA PRO A 242 -19.18 -12.39 10.43
C PRO A 242 -19.75 -12.87 9.08
N LEU A 243 -18.92 -12.95 8.03
CA LEU A 243 -19.26 -13.61 6.75
C LEU A 243 -18.77 -15.08 6.76
N SER A 244 -19.63 -15.98 6.29
CA SER A 244 -19.42 -17.45 6.18
C SER A 244 -18.00 -17.84 5.75
N PHE A 245 -17.36 -18.66 6.59
CA PHE A 245 -15.91 -18.66 6.86
C PHE A 245 -15.07 -19.71 6.11
N ASN A 246 -15.63 -20.46 5.15
CA ASN A 246 -14.94 -21.62 4.55
C ASN A 246 -14.71 -21.55 3.04
N LEU A 247 -15.06 -20.44 2.38
CA LEU A 247 -14.87 -20.28 0.95
C LEU A 247 -13.52 -19.64 0.65
N ASN A 248 -12.81 -20.15 -0.36
CA ASN A 248 -11.63 -19.47 -0.87
C ASN A 248 -12.03 -18.13 -1.52
N CYS A 249 -11.06 -17.26 -1.71
CA CYS A 249 -11.34 -15.90 -2.16
C CYS A 249 -12.02 -15.83 -3.54
N VAL A 250 -11.72 -16.80 -4.41
CA VAL A 250 -12.34 -16.95 -5.74
C VAL A 250 -13.81 -17.41 -5.63
N GLU A 251 -14.12 -18.28 -4.68
CA GLU A 251 -15.48 -18.70 -4.36
C GLU A 251 -16.31 -17.59 -3.73
N LYS A 252 -15.72 -16.81 -2.82
CA LYS A 252 -16.35 -15.61 -2.25
C LYS A 252 -16.65 -14.56 -3.32
N ALA A 253 -15.72 -14.34 -4.25
CA ALA A 253 -15.91 -13.44 -5.40
C ALA A 253 -17.04 -13.93 -6.32
N ARG A 254 -17.12 -15.24 -6.59
CA ARG A 254 -18.23 -15.83 -7.37
C ARG A 254 -19.59 -15.59 -6.69
N LEU A 255 -19.68 -15.82 -5.38
CA LEU A 255 -20.91 -15.64 -4.61
C LEU A 255 -21.36 -14.17 -4.56
N TYR A 256 -20.44 -13.22 -4.43
CA TYR A 256 -20.76 -11.79 -4.45
C TYR A 256 -21.24 -11.31 -5.81
N VAL A 257 -20.66 -11.81 -6.91
CA VAL A 257 -21.09 -11.49 -8.29
C VAL A 257 -22.46 -12.12 -8.60
N THR A 258 -22.78 -13.31 -8.07
CA THR A 258 -24.09 -13.94 -8.24
C THR A 258 -25.15 -13.44 -7.25
N GLY A 259 -24.75 -12.88 -6.11
CA GLY A 259 -25.63 -12.48 -5.01
C GLY A 259 -26.46 -11.21 -5.27
N PHE A 260 -26.08 -10.39 -6.25
CA PHE A 260 -26.90 -9.24 -6.69
C PHE A 260 -28.08 -9.62 -7.59
N CYS A 261 -28.22 -10.90 -7.99
CA CYS A 261 -29.39 -11.37 -8.76
C CYS A 261 -30.51 -11.99 -7.90
N PHE A 262 -30.35 -12.18 -6.58
CA PHE A 262 -31.32 -12.92 -5.76
C PHE A 262 -31.73 -12.27 -4.44
N LEU A 263 -31.72 -10.94 -4.35
CA LEU A 263 -32.33 -10.23 -3.21
C LEU A 263 -33.23 -9.09 -3.69
N VAL A 264 -34.29 -9.45 -4.41
CA VAL A 264 -35.58 -8.73 -4.39
C VAL A 264 -36.69 -9.79 -4.34
N SER A 265 -37.69 -9.58 -3.48
CA SER A 265 -38.73 -10.51 -3.01
C SER A 265 -38.21 -11.46 -1.92
N SER A 266 -38.81 -11.54 -0.73
CA SER A 266 -40.20 -11.28 -0.29
C SER A 266 -40.28 -10.40 0.95
#